data_AF-A0A2A9G3P1-F1
#
_entry.id   AF-A0A2A9G3P1-F1
#
_cell.length_a   1.000
_cell.length_b   1.000
_cell.length_c   1.000
_cell.angle_alpha   90.00
_cell.angle_beta   90.00
_cell.angle_gamma   90.00
#
_symmetry.space_group_name_H-M   'P 1'
#
loop_
_entity.id
_entity.type
_entity.pdbx_description
1 polymer ?
#
loop_
_entity_poly.entity_id
_entity_poly.type
_entity_poly.pdbx_seq_one_letter_code
_entity_poly.pdbx_strand_id
1 'polypeptide(L)'
;MKGPFTDSESVKGPFTDFHTDFADTLGFYPGEQAVIRDILAELGKAVSWGGDERVPKESHFQIAQAPGHPAIRAAAQQIRGWDDTPGGHGAGAVNVFATNRLQAAHQVPLHTR
;
A
#
# COMPACT_ATOMS: atom_id res chain seq x y z
N MET A 1 8.77 12.48 -61.29
CA MET A 1 8.92 11.12 -60.72
C MET A 1 8.93 11.24 -59.21
N LYS A 2 7.95 10.65 -58.52
CA LYS A 2 7.84 10.62 -57.05
C LYS A 2 7.69 9.16 -56.61
N GLY A 3 8.49 8.76 -55.61
CA GLY A 3 8.36 7.56 -54.78
C GLY A 3 9.32 6.41 -55.12
N PRO A 4 9.68 5.52 -54.17
CA PRO A 4 9.28 5.48 -52.75
C PRO A 4 10.50 5.43 -51.79
N PHE A 5 10.54 6.32 -50.79
CA PHE A 5 11.26 6.01 -49.55
C PHE A 5 10.23 5.32 -48.64
N THR A 6 10.09 4.02 -48.82
CA THR A 6 9.59 3.13 -47.78
C THR A 6 10.73 2.96 -46.79
N ASP A 7 10.59 3.51 -45.59
CA ASP A 7 10.80 2.78 -44.34
C ASP A 7 10.68 3.73 -43.14
N SER A 8 9.59 3.56 -42.42
CA SER A 8 9.52 3.65 -40.96
C SER A 8 8.14 3.14 -40.57
N GLU A 9 7.89 1.86 -40.88
CA GLU A 9 7.01 1.10 -40.00
C GLU A 9 7.62 1.23 -38.61
N SER A 10 6.91 1.93 -37.73
CA SER A 10 7.10 1.83 -36.30
C SER A 10 7.09 0.34 -35.95
N VAL A 11 8.27 -0.21 -35.72
CA VAL A 11 8.45 -1.54 -35.17
C VAL A 11 7.81 -1.51 -33.78
N LYS A 12 6.52 -1.85 -33.73
CA LYS A 12 5.85 -2.33 -32.53
C LYS A 12 6.41 -3.72 -32.22
N GLY A 13 7.65 -3.73 -31.75
CA GLY A 13 8.26 -4.92 -31.18
C GLY A 13 7.53 -5.32 -29.89
N PRO A 14 7.64 -6.58 -29.46
CA PRO A 14 6.86 -7.17 -28.36
C PRO A 14 7.28 -6.66 -26.96
N PHE A 15 7.94 -5.52 -26.87
CA PHE A 15 8.52 -4.99 -25.63
C PHE A 15 7.69 -3.88 -24.99
N THR A 16 6.50 -3.58 -25.51
CA THR A 16 5.64 -2.50 -24.96
C THR A 16 4.54 -3.00 -24.02
N ASP A 17 4.31 -4.31 -23.92
CA ASP A 17 3.20 -4.86 -23.11
C ASP A 17 3.68 -5.72 -21.93
N PHE A 18 4.73 -5.29 -21.22
CA PHE A 18 5.12 -5.91 -19.94
C PHE A 18 4.57 -5.16 -18.70
N HIS A 19 3.87 -4.05 -18.90
CA HIS A 19 3.35 -3.26 -17.78
C HIS A 19 1.87 -3.55 -17.48
N THR A 20 1.09 -3.99 -18.46
CA THR A 20 -0.38 -4.01 -18.33
C THR A 20 -0.95 -5.31 -17.74
N ASP A 21 -0.14 -6.36 -17.59
CA ASP A 21 -0.66 -7.69 -17.22
C ASP A 21 -0.19 -8.23 -15.85
N PHE A 22 0.58 -7.46 -15.07
CA PHE A 22 0.96 -7.82 -13.70
C PHE A 22 0.24 -6.94 -12.66
N ALA A 23 -1.06 -7.15 -12.46
CA ALA A 23 -1.79 -6.58 -11.32
C ALA A 23 -1.58 -5.07 -11.12
N ASP A 24 -1.95 -4.29 -12.12
CA ASP A 24 -2.04 -2.83 -12.03
C ASP A 24 -2.99 -2.42 -10.92
N THR A 25 -2.44 -2.04 -9.78
CA THR A 25 -3.02 -0.92 -9.02
C THR A 25 -2.03 -0.18 -8.14
N LEU A 26 -0.82 -0.67 -7.85
CA LEU A 26 -0.04 -0.05 -6.76
C LEU A 26 1.49 -0.02 -6.88
N GLY A 27 2.11 -0.52 -7.96
CA GLY A 27 3.58 -0.46 -8.11
C GLY A 27 4.43 -1.21 -7.05
N PHE A 28 3.81 -1.76 -6.00
CA PHE A 28 4.46 -2.47 -4.90
C PHE A 28 4.57 -3.97 -5.18
N TYR A 29 5.69 -4.56 -4.78
CA TYR A 29 5.83 -6.01 -4.69
C TYR A 29 4.91 -6.57 -3.59
N PRO A 30 4.46 -7.84 -3.71
CA PRO A 30 3.54 -8.43 -2.73
C PRO A 30 4.01 -8.33 -1.26
N GLY A 31 5.31 -8.45 -1.03
CA GLY A 31 5.89 -8.30 0.31
C GLY A 31 5.78 -6.87 0.86
N GLU A 32 5.97 -5.86 0.02
CA GLU A 32 5.83 -4.45 0.41
C GLU A 32 4.37 -4.11 0.71
N GLN A 33 3.45 -4.62 -0.12
CA GLN A 33 2.02 -4.48 0.14
C GLN A 33 1.62 -5.14 1.47
N ALA A 34 2.19 -6.30 1.80
CA ALA A 34 1.94 -6.97 3.09
C ALA A 34 2.35 -6.08 4.28
N VAL A 35 3.50 -5.40 4.18
CA VAL A 35 3.97 -4.45 5.20
C VAL A 35 2.97 -3.30 5.36
N ILE A 36 2.50 -2.71 4.26
CA ILE A 36 1.52 -1.61 4.32
C ILE A 36 0.21 -2.08 4.97
N ARG A 37 -0.30 -3.25 4.58
CA ARG A 37 -1.53 -3.82 5.13
C ARG A 37 -1.41 -4.14 6.61
N ASP A 38 -0.26 -4.64 7.04
CA ASP A 38 0.02 -4.91 8.44
C ASP A 38 0.09 -3.61 9.28
N ILE A 39 0.70 -2.55 8.76
CA ILE A 39 0.68 -1.22 9.40
C ILE A 39 -0.76 -0.71 9.58
N LEU A 40 -1.60 -0.84 8.54
CA LEU A 40 -3.01 -0.43 8.62
C LEU A 40 -3.79 -1.29 9.62
N ALA A 41 -3.50 -2.59 9.70
CA ALA A 41 -4.11 -3.48 10.70
C ALA A 41 -3.69 -3.09 12.12
N GLU A 42 -2.39 -2.81 12.32
CA GLU A 42 -1.81 -2.46 13.61
C GLU A 42 -2.35 -1.13 14.14
N LEU A 43 -2.60 -0.15 13.27
CA LEU A 43 -3.21 1.14 13.62
C LEU A 43 -4.74 1.11 13.58
N GLY A 44 -5.34 -0.01 13.18
CA GLY A 44 -6.78 -0.18 13.02
C GLY A 44 -7.41 0.87 12.11
N LYS A 45 -8.68 1.22 12.37
CA LYS A 45 -9.45 2.20 11.57
C LYS A 45 -8.98 3.66 11.72
N ALA A 46 -7.83 3.90 12.36
CA ALA A 46 -7.33 5.25 12.64
C ALA A 46 -6.67 5.90 11.42
N VAL A 47 -6.02 5.11 10.57
CA VAL A 47 -5.29 5.56 9.39
C VAL A 47 -5.89 4.93 8.14
N SER A 48 -5.92 5.67 7.03
CA SER A 48 -6.21 5.14 5.71
C SER A 48 -5.03 5.44 4.77
N TRP A 49 -4.84 4.57 3.78
CA TRP A 49 -3.78 4.69 2.79
C TRP A 49 -4.35 5.10 1.44
N GLY A 50 -3.72 6.08 0.79
CA GLY A 50 -4.13 6.60 -0.52
C GLY A 50 -3.92 5.60 -1.67
N GLY A 51 -3.19 4.51 -1.44
CA GLY A 51 -3.10 3.39 -2.39
C GLY A 51 -4.42 2.64 -2.59
N ASP A 52 -5.39 2.77 -1.67
CA ASP A 52 -6.71 2.17 -1.85
C ASP A 52 -7.67 3.05 -2.67
N GLU A 53 -7.27 4.29 -2.99
CA GLU A 53 -8.08 5.20 -3.81
C GLU A 53 -8.16 4.74 -5.27
N ARG A 54 -9.24 5.13 -5.97
CA ARG A 54 -9.42 4.85 -7.40
C ARG A 54 -8.25 5.32 -8.26
N VAL A 55 -7.61 6.43 -7.87
CA VAL A 55 -6.33 6.86 -8.43
C VAL A 55 -5.31 6.76 -7.29
N PRO A 56 -4.44 5.74 -7.32
CA PRO A 56 -3.49 5.46 -6.26
C PRO A 56 -2.60 6.66 -5.92
N LYS A 57 -2.49 6.96 -4.63
CA LYS A 57 -1.50 7.88 -4.05
C LYS A 57 -0.67 7.12 -3.05
N GLU A 58 0.30 6.38 -3.57
CA GLU A 58 1.10 5.38 -2.83
C GLU A 58 1.85 5.94 -1.61
N SER A 59 2.32 7.19 -1.67
CA SER A 59 3.00 7.83 -0.52
C SER A 59 2.05 8.46 0.50
N HIS A 60 0.73 8.49 0.23
CA HIS A 60 -0.22 9.25 1.03
C HIS A 60 -0.83 8.41 2.16
N PHE A 61 -0.66 8.86 3.40
CA PHE A 61 -1.35 8.34 4.57
C PHE A 61 -2.09 9.48 5.27
N GLN A 62 -3.29 9.19 5.78
CA GLN A 62 -4.10 10.19 6.46
C GLN A 62 -4.85 9.60 7.64
N ILE A 63 -5.21 10.46 8.58
CA ILE A 63 -6.13 10.12 9.66
C ILE A 63 -7.52 9.87 9.04
N ALA A 64 -8.06 8.69 9.26
CA ALA A 64 -9.29 8.23 8.63
C ALA A 64 -10.57 8.68 9.36
N GLN A 65 -10.45 9.13 10.61
CA GLN A 65 -11.58 9.44 11.49
C GLN A 65 -11.56 10.87 12.00
N ALA A 66 -12.73 11.38 12.36
CA ALA A 66 -12.85 12.68 13.01
C ALA A 66 -12.17 12.70 14.40
N PRO A 67 -11.75 13.88 14.89
CA PRO A 67 -11.27 14.03 16.25
C PRO A 67 -12.24 13.45 17.28
N GLY A 68 -11.72 12.74 18.28
CA GLY A 68 -12.51 12.11 19.34
C GLY A 68 -13.01 10.69 19.03
N HIS A 69 -12.90 10.20 17.79
CA HIS A 69 -13.27 8.83 17.46
C HIS A 69 -12.42 7.82 18.26
N PRO A 70 -13.02 6.75 18.84
CA PRO A 70 -12.30 5.79 19.70
C PRO A 70 -11.06 5.16 19.06
N ALA A 71 -11.12 4.87 17.76
CA ALA A 71 -9.97 4.32 17.03
C ALA A 71 -8.73 5.22 17.08
N ILE A 72 -8.90 6.55 17.03
CA ILE A 72 -7.78 7.50 17.14
C ILE A 72 -7.15 7.44 18.52
N ARG A 73 -7.98 7.37 19.56
CA ARG A 73 -7.51 7.25 20.95
C ARG A 73 -6.73 5.95 21.17
N ALA A 74 -7.25 4.84 20.67
CA ALA A 74 -6.63 3.53 20.76
C ALA A 74 -5.27 3.50 20.05
N ALA A 75 -5.21 3.95 18.79
CA ALA A 75 -3.96 4.02 18.03
C ALA A 75 -2.91 4.90 18.74
N ALA A 76 -3.32 6.07 19.26
CA ALA A 76 -2.42 6.95 19.98
C ALA A 76 -1.92 6.34 21.30
N GLN A 77 -2.76 5.55 22.01
CA GLN A 77 -2.33 4.81 23.20
C GLN A 77 -1.32 3.73 22.86
N GLN A 78 -1.55 2.99 21.77
CA GLN A 78 -0.65 1.94 21.31
C GLN A 78 0.72 2.49 20.91
N ILE A 79 0.76 3.57 20.11
CA ILE A 79 2.02 4.21 19.70
C ILE A 79 2.81 4.70 20.93
N ARG A 80 2.15 5.34 21.90
CA ARG A 80 2.82 5.76 23.14
C ARG A 80 3.35 4.57 23.94
N GLY A 81 2.63 3.45 23.95
CA GLY A 81 3.09 2.24 24.62
C GLY A 81 4.35 1.62 24.01
N TRP A 82 4.71 1.97 22.76
CA TRP A 82 5.96 1.51 22.16
C TRP A 82 7.19 2.19 22.78
N ASP A 83 7.06 3.42 23.28
CA ASP A 83 8.14 4.12 23.97
C ASP A 83 8.53 3.41 25.29
N ASP A 84 7.58 2.69 25.90
CA ASP A 84 7.80 1.93 27.13
C ASP A 84 8.61 0.64 26.91
N THR A 85 8.74 0.16 25.66
CA THR A 85 9.52 -1.05 25.33
C THR A 85 10.21 -0.91 23.96
N PRO A 86 11.35 -0.20 23.91
CA PRO A 86 12.08 0.01 22.65
C PRO A 86 12.49 -1.31 21.98
N GLY A 87 12.17 -1.45 20.69
CA GLY A 87 12.64 -2.57 19.85
C GLY A 87 11.80 -3.85 19.89
N GLY A 88 10.68 -3.89 20.64
CA GLY A 88 9.79 -5.06 20.69
C GLY A 88 8.46 -4.91 19.92
N HIS A 89 8.06 -3.69 19.61
CA HIS A 89 6.74 -3.37 19.06
C HIS A 89 6.81 -2.21 18.06
N GLY A 90 5.78 -2.08 17.23
CA GLY A 90 5.65 -1.00 16.26
C GLY A 90 6.34 -1.26 14.92
N ALA A 91 6.24 -0.25 14.05
CA ALA A 91 6.71 -0.35 12.67
C ALA A 91 8.21 -0.65 12.60
N GLY A 92 8.57 -1.69 11.84
CA GLY A 92 9.96 -2.11 11.63
C GLY A 92 10.57 -2.97 12.74
N ALA A 93 9.88 -3.16 13.88
CA ALA A 93 10.36 -4.02 14.98
C ALA A 93 9.79 -5.45 14.94
N VAL A 94 8.85 -5.72 14.03
CA VAL A 94 8.03 -6.94 14.00
C VAL A 94 8.18 -7.70 12.69
N ASN A 95 8.04 -9.03 12.75
CA ASN A 95 8.00 -9.87 11.54
C ASN A 95 6.60 -9.87 10.93
N VAL A 96 6.42 -9.09 9.86
CA VAL A 96 5.16 -8.97 9.09
C VAL A 96 4.70 -10.32 8.51
N PHE A 97 5.62 -11.24 8.23
CA PHE A 97 5.29 -12.52 7.61
C PHE A 97 4.88 -13.61 8.62
N ALA A 98 4.78 -13.27 9.91
CA ALA A 98 4.18 -14.17 10.89
C ALA A 98 2.69 -14.40 10.55
N THR A 99 2.21 -15.63 10.72
CA THR A 99 0.88 -16.05 10.24
C THR A 99 -0.26 -15.18 10.79
N ASN A 100 -0.22 -14.82 12.07
CA ASN A 100 -1.21 -13.95 12.70
C ASN A 100 -1.21 -12.53 12.13
N ARG A 101 -0.05 -12.02 11.72
CA ARG A 101 0.11 -10.67 11.12
C ARG A 101 -0.48 -10.64 9.72
N LEU A 102 -0.14 -11.62 8.89
CA LEU A 102 -0.75 -11.77 7.55
C LEU A 102 -2.28 -11.90 7.61
N GLN A 103 -2.79 -12.66 8.59
CA GLN A 103 -4.24 -12.77 8.81
C GLN A 103 -4.88 -11.42 9.16
N ALA A 104 -4.28 -10.65 10.07
CA ALA A 104 -4.77 -9.31 10.42
C ALA A 104 -4.72 -8.35 9.21
N ALA A 105 -3.62 -8.38 8.46
CA ALA A 105 -3.43 -7.59 7.24
C ALA A 105 -4.50 -7.87 6.18
N HIS A 106 -4.87 -9.13 5.98
CA HIS A 106 -5.94 -9.52 5.04
C HIS A 106 -7.35 -9.08 5.47
N GLN A 107 -7.55 -8.79 6.75
CA GLN A 107 -8.84 -8.32 7.27
C GLN A 107 -9.05 -6.81 7.09
N VAL A 108 -8.00 -6.07 6.72
CA VAL A 108 -8.11 -4.62 6.46
C VAL A 108 -8.95 -4.41 5.19
N PRO A 109 -10.10 -3.73 5.29
CA PRO A 109 -10.93 -3.47 4.12
C PRO A 109 -10.24 -2.51 3.17
N LEU A 110 -10.38 -2.74 1.86
CA LEU A 110 -9.98 -1.79 0.84
C LEU A 110 -10.81 -0.51 0.96
N HIS A 111 -10.14 0.63 1.04
CA HIS A 111 -10.78 1.94 1.17
C HIS A 111 -11.02 2.60 -0.19
N THR A 112 -12.06 2.19 -0.91
CA THR A 112 -12.42 2.83 -2.18
C THR A 112 -13.28 4.07 -1.90
N ARG A 113 -12.71 5.27 -2.07
CA ARG A 113 -13.46 6.54 -2.11
C ARG A 113 -13.68 7.01 -3.54
#